data_AF-A0ABD6E0K5-F1
#
_entry.id   AF-A0ABD6E0K5-F1
#
_cell.length_a   1.000
_cell.length_b   1.000
_cell.length_c   1.000
_cell.angle_alpha   90.00
_cell.angle_beta   90.00
_cell.angle_gamma   90.00
#
_symmetry.space_group_name_H-M   'P 1'
#
loop_
_entity.id
_entity.type
_entity.pdbx_description
1 polymer ?
#
loop_
_entity_poly.entity_id
_entity_poly.type
_entity_poly.pdbx_seq_one_letter_code
_entity_poly.pdbx_strand_id
1 'polypeptide(L)'
;MRFNRTKIVLYFSIILIISYIIPVGSFEDDINLENIVDCCSEKTVLISGFESWAKYNPNPSQLIAENLSGETINGAIVVGITAPVIWGEAVDFVTQGIMDYNPDIVISMGAGMINSIHVEKIGINLKSCIKPDNEGKVFLFRRIDPRSPFLLLSPLPTKNIVREINRLNISAEQAYNAGSFICNEVFYGVLNFIDRNDLSIEAGFIHVPLLTSQDPENGMDLETMIDALKIAISVCVDEI
;
A
#
# COMPACT_ATOMS: atom_id res chain seq x y z
N MET A 1 24.36 12.73 1.93
CA MET A 1 23.13 13.55 1.97
C MET A 1 23.35 14.83 1.17
N ARG A 2 22.87 14.88 -0.07
CA ARG A 2 22.91 16.08 -0.92
C ARG A 2 21.53 16.72 -0.85
N PHE A 3 21.38 17.77 -0.04
CA PHE A 3 20.18 18.60 -0.05
C PHE A 3 20.12 19.40 -1.36
N ASN A 4 18.97 19.35 -2.02
CA ASN A 4 18.73 19.96 -3.31
C ASN A 4 18.65 21.51 -3.15
N ARG A 5 19.77 22.19 -3.41
CA ARG A 5 19.96 23.65 -3.18
C ARG A 5 18.96 24.55 -3.91
N THR A 6 18.24 24.03 -4.90
CA THR A 6 17.36 24.83 -5.78
C THR A 6 16.05 25.28 -5.12
N LYS A 7 15.48 24.48 -4.20
CA LYS A 7 14.22 24.85 -3.51
C LYS A 7 14.42 25.94 -2.44
N ILE A 8 15.57 25.95 -1.76
CA ILE A 8 15.90 26.94 -0.72
C ILE A 8 16.15 28.33 -1.34
N VAL A 9 16.75 28.40 -2.53
CA VAL A 9 17.06 29.67 -3.19
C VAL A 9 15.79 30.37 -3.71
N LEU A 10 14.78 29.63 -4.19
CA LEU A 10 13.50 30.22 -4.57
C LEU A 10 12.76 30.82 -3.35
N TYR A 11 12.80 30.14 -2.21
CA TYR A 11 12.14 30.59 -0.99
C TYR A 11 12.75 31.90 -0.44
N PHE A 12 14.08 32.01 -0.45
CA PHE A 12 14.78 33.25 -0.07
C PHE A 12 14.54 34.39 -1.06
N SER A 13 14.36 34.08 -2.35
CA SER A 13 14.14 35.10 -3.39
C SER A 13 12.76 35.75 -3.27
N ILE A 14 11.73 35.00 -2.87
CA ILE A 14 10.37 35.54 -2.68
C ILE A 14 10.31 36.45 -1.45
N ILE A 15 10.98 36.10 -0.35
CA ILE A 15 11.06 36.93 0.87
C ILE A 15 11.84 38.24 0.61
N LEU A 16 12.89 38.20 -0.22
CA LEU A 16 13.61 39.42 -0.63
C LEU A 16 12.79 40.34 -1.55
N ILE A 17 11.87 39.78 -2.35
CA ILE A 17 11.01 40.58 -3.24
C ILE A 17 9.88 41.25 -2.44
N ILE A 18 9.30 40.56 -1.45
CA ILE A 18 8.23 41.11 -0.61
C ILE A 18 8.74 42.28 0.25
N SER A 19 10.01 42.24 0.68
CA SER A 19 10.65 43.33 1.46
C SER A 19 11.02 44.58 0.63
N TYR A 20 10.91 44.53 -0.70
CA TYR A 20 11.23 45.67 -1.58
C TYR A 20 9.99 46.44 -2.09
N ILE A 21 8.78 45.90 -1.89
CA ILE A 21 7.53 46.45 -2.44
C ILE A 21 6.66 47.13 -1.37
N ILE A 22 6.93 46.89 -0.08
CA ILE A 22 6.15 47.43 1.04
C ILE A 22 7.04 48.41 1.84
N PRO A 23 6.65 49.68 2.03
CA PRO A 23 7.40 50.60 2.86
C PRO A 23 7.46 50.05 4.28
N VAL A 24 8.67 50.04 4.86
CA VAL A 24 8.92 49.69 6.26
C VAL A 24 8.18 50.70 7.14
N GLY A 25 6.97 50.35 7.55
CA GLY A 25 6.09 51.18 8.35
C GLY A 25 4.97 50.33 8.93
N SER A 26 5.11 50.04 10.23
CA SER A 26 4.11 49.45 11.13
C SER A 26 3.48 48.12 10.71
N PHE A 27 4.21 47.02 10.90
CA PHE A 27 3.62 45.68 11.16
C PHE A 27 4.64 44.86 11.96
N GLU A 28 5.03 45.40 13.12
CA GLU A 28 5.45 44.55 14.25
C GLU A 28 4.16 44.26 14.99
N ASP A 29 3.51 43.15 14.67
CA ASP A 29 2.68 42.32 15.56
C ASP A 29 2.13 41.15 14.72
N ASP A 30 2.37 39.94 15.21
CA ASP A 30 1.75 38.67 14.83
C ASP A 30 2.07 38.01 13.48
N ILE A 31 3.35 37.74 13.20
CA ILE A 31 3.69 36.53 12.42
C ILE A 31 3.99 35.42 13.42
N ASN A 32 2.94 34.72 13.85
CA ASN A 32 3.08 33.49 14.62
C ASN A 32 3.61 32.39 13.68
N LEU A 33 4.91 32.12 13.74
CA LEU A 33 5.60 31.08 12.96
C LEU A 33 5.11 29.65 13.27
N GLU A 34 4.32 29.45 14.33
CA GLU A 34 3.62 28.18 14.61
C GLU A 34 2.40 27.95 13.68
N ASN A 35 1.94 28.98 12.97
CA ASN A 35 0.82 28.93 12.03
C ASN A 35 1.25 28.98 10.56
N ILE A 36 2.52 28.69 10.25
CA ILE A 36 2.83 28.15 8.92
C ILE A 36 2.21 26.76 8.92
N VAL A 37 0.94 26.74 8.49
CA VAL A 37 0.16 25.56 8.12
C VAL A 37 1.14 24.49 7.66
N ASP A 38 1.15 23.38 8.38
CA ASP A 38 1.79 22.16 7.98
C ASP A 38 1.20 21.79 6.61
N CYS A 39 1.84 22.27 5.53
CA CYS A 39 1.44 22.00 4.16
C CYS A 39 1.84 20.57 3.75
N CYS A 40 1.81 19.63 4.69
CA CYS A 40 1.74 18.23 4.36
C CYS A 40 0.43 18.05 3.59
N SER A 41 0.54 17.93 2.27
CA SER A 41 -0.56 17.47 1.42
C SER A 41 -1.16 16.24 2.08
N GLU A 42 -2.49 16.19 2.15
CA GLU A 42 -3.22 15.05 2.69
C GLU A 42 -2.73 13.77 2.00
N LYS A 43 -2.17 12.82 2.78
CA LYS A 43 -1.60 11.60 2.21
C LYS A 43 -2.70 10.77 1.56
N THR A 44 -2.37 10.08 0.48
CA THR A 44 -3.27 9.14 -0.18
C THR A 44 -2.72 7.72 -0.04
N VAL A 45 -3.56 6.81 0.46
CA VAL A 45 -3.24 5.39 0.60
C VAL A 45 -4.11 4.61 -0.38
N LEU A 46 -3.48 4.02 -1.40
CA LEU A 46 -4.15 3.11 -2.31
C LEU A 46 -4.14 1.70 -1.71
N ILE A 47 -5.31 1.13 -1.50
CA ILE A 47 -5.46 -0.27 -1.12
C ILE A 47 -6.12 -1.05 -2.25
N SER A 48 -5.65 -2.27 -2.49
CA SER A 48 -6.24 -3.14 -3.51
C SER A 48 -6.62 -4.50 -2.96
N GLY A 49 -7.86 -4.93 -3.18
CA GLY A 49 -8.29 -6.32 -3.02
C GLY A 49 -8.29 -7.07 -4.35
N PHE A 50 -8.70 -8.33 -4.32
CA PHE A 50 -8.96 -9.12 -5.52
C PHE A 50 -10.43 -9.52 -5.60
N GLU A 51 -10.97 -9.62 -6.81
CA GLU A 51 -12.26 -10.25 -7.07
C GLU A 51 -12.30 -11.71 -6.56
N SER A 52 -13.49 -12.31 -6.58
CA SER A 52 -13.68 -13.71 -6.21
C SER A 52 -12.91 -14.67 -7.13
N TRP A 53 -12.43 -15.78 -6.57
CA TRP A 53 -11.75 -16.83 -7.35
C TRP A 53 -12.26 -18.21 -6.96
N ALA A 54 -12.41 -19.08 -7.97
CA ALA A 54 -12.89 -20.45 -7.79
C ALA A 54 -14.18 -20.51 -6.93
N LYS A 55 -14.11 -21.12 -5.74
CA LYS A 55 -15.25 -21.26 -4.81
C LYS A 55 -15.31 -20.17 -3.73
N TYR A 56 -14.29 -19.30 -3.65
CA TYR A 56 -14.16 -18.31 -2.59
C TYR A 56 -14.83 -17.01 -3.03
N ASN A 57 -16.12 -16.94 -2.72
CA ASN A 57 -17.00 -15.82 -2.99
C ASN A 57 -17.83 -15.52 -1.72
N PRO A 58 -17.82 -14.29 -1.20
CA PRO A 58 -17.00 -13.16 -1.62
C PRO A 58 -15.51 -13.36 -1.27
N ASN A 59 -14.62 -12.61 -1.90
CA ASN A 59 -13.21 -12.53 -1.50
C ASN A 59 -13.06 -11.50 -0.37
N PRO A 60 -12.54 -11.87 0.82
CA PRO A 60 -12.43 -10.93 1.93
C PRO A 60 -11.55 -9.71 1.61
N SER A 61 -10.53 -9.85 0.76
CA SER A 61 -9.69 -8.71 0.36
C SER A 61 -10.45 -7.66 -0.44
N GLN A 62 -11.40 -8.06 -1.28
CA GLN A 62 -12.32 -7.13 -1.97
C GLN A 62 -13.20 -6.40 -0.97
N LEU A 63 -13.82 -7.14 -0.03
CA LEU A 63 -14.71 -6.55 0.97
C LEU A 63 -13.99 -5.50 1.83
N ILE A 64 -12.75 -5.78 2.22
CA ILE A 64 -11.91 -4.83 2.97
C ILE A 64 -11.62 -3.58 2.14
N ALA A 65 -11.23 -3.73 0.88
CA ALA A 65 -10.93 -2.61 -0.01
C ALA A 65 -12.18 -1.72 -0.22
N GLU A 66 -13.33 -2.32 -0.46
CA GLU A 66 -14.61 -1.62 -0.63
C GLU A 66 -15.05 -0.91 0.66
N ASN A 67 -14.90 -1.56 1.82
CA ASN A 67 -15.32 -0.99 3.11
C ASN A 67 -14.46 0.20 3.54
N LEU A 68 -13.15 0.14 3.29
CA LEU A 68 -12.22 1.20 3.67
C LEU A 68 -12.09 2.31 2.64
N SER A 69 -12.64 2.16 1.43
CA SER A 69 -12.56 3.19 0.40
C SER A 69 -13.32 4.45 0.81
N GLY A 70 -12.65 5.59 0.80
CA GLY A 70 -13.19 6.89 1.21
C GLY A 70 -13.07 7.18 2.70
N GLU A 71 -12.55 6.26 3.51
CA GLU A 71 -12.22 6.51 4.91
C GLU A 71 -10.99 7.43 5.03
N THR A 72 -10.91 8.16 6.15
CA THR A 72 -9.72 8.92 6.54
C THR A 72 -9.08 8.26 7.76
N ILE A 73 -7.83 7.83 7.63
CA ILE A 73 -7.07 7.16 8.69
C ILE A 73 -5.80 7.95 8.96
N ASN A 74 -5.63 8.45 10.19
CA ASN A 74 -4.53 9.33 10.58
C ASN A 74 -4.30 10.52 9.61
N GLY A 75 -5.40 11.08 9.09
CA GLY A 75 -5.35 12.20 8.15
C GLY A 75 -4.95 11.82 6.72
N ALA A 76 -4.87 10.52 6.40
CA ALA A 76 -4.70 10.05 5.03
C ALA A 76 -6.03 9.55 4.45
N ILE A 77 -6.31 9.90 3.19
CA ILE A 77 -7.47 9.39 2.44
C ILE A 77 -7.15 8.00 1.92
N VAL A 78 -8.05 7.06 2.14
CA VAL A 78 -7.95 5.70 1.63
C VAL A 78 -8.72 5.57 0.32
N VAL A 79 -8.08 5.04 -0.71
CA VAL A 79 -8.71 4.70 -1.99
C VAL A 79 -8.71 3.18 -2.15
N GLY A 80 -9.88 2.56 -2.22
CA GLY A 80 -10.01 1.12 -2.42
C GLY A 80 -10.30 0.75 -3.86
N ILE A 81 -9.52 -0.19 -4.41
CA ILE A 81 -9.74 -0.77 -5.74
C ILE A 81 -9.80 -2.31 -5.68
N THR A 82 -10.45 -2.94 -6.66
CA THR A 82 -10.55 -4.40 -6.75
C THR A 82 -9.95 -4.89 -8.05
N ALA A 83 -8.82 -5.59 -7.97
CA ALA A 83 -8.10 -6.12 -9.11
C ALA A 83 -8.70 -7.46 -9.59
N PRO A 84 -8.60 -7.77 -10.89
CA PRO A 84 -9.00 -9.08 -11.42
C PRO A 84 -8.06 -10.18 -10.92
N VAL A 85 -8.54 -11.42 -10.89
CA VAL A 85 -7.68 -12.61 -10.66
C VAL A 85 -7.28 -13.15 -12.03
N ILE A 86 -6.51 -12.35 -12.77
CA ILE A 86 -6.00 -12.65 -14.11
C ILE A 86 -4.52 -12.28 -14.18
N TRP A 87 -3.69 -13.21 -14.67
CA TRP A 87 -2.24 -13.01 -14.75
C TRP A 87 -1.89 -11.79 -15.63
N GLY A 88 -1.01 -10.94 -15.13
CA GLY A 88 -0.57 -9.70 -15.79
C GLY A 88 -1.57 -8.56 -15.64
N GLU A 89 -2.84 -8.79 -15.95
CA GLU A 89 -3.89 -7.76 -15.85
C GLU A 89 -4.08 -7.25 -14.42
N ALA A 90 -3.90 -8.10 -13.42
CA ALA A 90 -3.94 -7.68 -12.02
C ALA A 90 -2.87 -6.64 -11.67
N VAL A 91 -1.65 -6.79 -12.21
CA VAL A 91 -0.55 -5.82 -12.00
C VAL A 91 -0.85 -4.53 -12.75
N ASP A 92 -1.29 -4.64 -14.00
CA ASP A 92 -1.63 -3.47 -14.83
C ASP A 92 -2.76 -2.66 -14.17
N PHE A 93 -3.76 -3.33 -13.59
CA PHE A 93 -4.86 -2.68 -12.89
C PHE A 93 -4.39 -1.89 -11.66
N VAL A 94 -3.56 -2.48 -10.80
CA VAL A 94 -3.06 -1.79 -9.61
C VAL A 94 -2.10 -0.66 -9.98
N THR A 95 -1.22 -0.86 -10.97
CA THR A 95 -0.30 0.18 -11.43
C THR A 95 -1.03 1.33 -12.15
N GLN A 96 -2.12 1.06 -12.85
CA GLN A 96 -3.00 2.11 -13.36
C GLN A 96 -3.63 2.90 -12.21
N GLY A 97 -4.09 2.23 -11.14
CA GLY A 97 -4.56 2.90 -9.93
C GLY A 97 -3.48 3.81 -9.30
N ILE A 98 -2.21 3.38 -9.29
CA ILE A 98 -1.09 4.23 -8.84
C ILE A 98 -1.00 5.50 -9.70
N MET A 99 -1.13 5.38 -11.02
CA MET A 99 -1.07 6.53 -11.93
C MET A 99 -2.28 7.46 -11.79
N ASP A 100 -3.47 6.90 -11.55
CA ASP A 100 -4.72 7.66 -11.47
C ASP A 100 -4.84 8.44 -10.15
N TYR A 101 -4.40 7.84 -9.04
CA TYR A 101 -4.56 8.40 -7.70
C TYR A 101 -3.29 9.03 -7.12
N ASN A 102 -2.12 8.79 -7.72
CA ASN A 102 -0.82 9.27 -7.24
C ASN A 102 -0.64 9.11 -5.72
N PRO A 103 -0.76 7.87 -5.17
CA PRO A 103 -0.73 7.62 -3.74
C PRO A 103 0.69 7.77 -3.18
N ASP A 104 0.80 8.06 -1.89
CA ASP A 104 2.06 8.00 -1.13
C ASP A 104 2.38 6.56 -0.71
N ILE A 105 1.34 5.76 -0.46
CA ILE A 105 1.44 4.39 0.06
C ILE A 105 0.52 3.46 -0.74
N VAL A 106 1.01 2.26 -1.06
CA VAL A 106 0.22 1.19 -1.69
C VAL A 106 0.21 -0.06 -0.82
N ILE A 107 -0.97 -0.54 -0.44
CA ILE A 107 -1.15 -1.80 0.30
C ILE A 107 -2.06 -2.73 -0.50
N SER A 108 -1.46 -3.70 -1.19
CA SER A 108 -2.22 -4.75 -1.85
C SER A 108 -2.56 -5.87 -0.87
N MET A 109 -3.74 -6.47 -1.02
CA MET A 109 -4.24 -7.51 -0.13
C MET A 109 -4.67 -8.72 -0.93
N GLY A 110 -4.54 -9.90 -0.34
CA GLY A 110 -5.04 -11.14 -0.93
C GLY A 110 -5.53 -12.11 0.14
N ALA A 111 -6.59 -12.85 -0.18
CA ALA A 111 -7.08 -13.89 0.71
C ALA A 111 -6.24 -15.17 0.60
N GLY A 112 -5.89 -15.76 1.74
CA GLY A 112 -5.12 -17.00 1.82
C GLY A 112 -5.76 -18.03 2.75
N MET A 113 -5.44 -19.31 2.55
CA MET A 113 -5.73 -20.37 3.52
C MET A 113 -4.72 -20.30 4.67
N ILE A 114 -4.82 -19.24 5.45
CA ILE A 114 -3.96 -18.89 6.59
C ILE A 114 -4.86 -18.56 7.79
N ASN A 115 -4.29 -18.60 9.01
CA ASN A 115 -5.03 -18.42 10.27
C ASN A 115 -4.68 -17.12 11.01
N SER A 116 -3.90 -16.23 10.38
CA SER A 116 -3.49 -14.94 10.92
C SER A 116 -3.26 -13.93 9.79
N ILE A 117 -3.13 -12.64 10.11
CA ILE A 117 -2.74 -11.61 9.13
C ILE A 117 -1.26 -11.75 8.82
N HIS A 118 -0.90 -11.93 7.55
CA HIS A 118 0.50 -12.06 7.13
C HIS A 118 0.95 -10.78 6.43
N VAL A 119 1.86 -10.05 7.05
CA VAL A 119 2.45 -8.83 6.47
C VAL A 119 3.71 -9.23 5.71
N GLU A 120 3.64 -9.19 4.38
CA GLU A 120 4.66 -9.75 3.51
C GLU A 120 5.87 -8.82 3.36
N LYS A 121 7.07 -9.37 3.58
CA LYS A 121 8.32 -8.61 3.45
C LYS A 121 9.02 -8.78 2.10
N ILE A 122 8.80 -9.89 1.40
CA ILE A 122 9.58 -10.27 0.21
C ILE A 122 8.65 -10.65 -0.96
N GLY A 123 8.73 -9.90 -2.05
CA GLY A 123 8.15 -10.28 -3.34
C GLY A 123 9.15 -11.10 -4.15
N ILE A 124 8.70 -12.19 -4.77
CA ILE A 124 9.55 -13.06 -5.59
C ILE A 124 9.21 -12.91 -7.08
N ASN A 125 10.23 -12.84 -7.93
CA ASN A 125 10.08 -12.72 -9.38
C ASN A 125 9.76 -14.09 -10.02
N LEU A 126 8.62 -14.67 -9.66
CA LEU A 126 8.24 -16.01 -10.07
C LEU A 126 6.72 -16.15 -10.21
N LYS A 127 6.27 -16.59 -11.39
CA LYS A 127 4.96 -17.17 -11.66
C LYS A 127 5.10 -18.68 -11.70
N SER A 128 4.54 -19.38 -10.72
CA SER A 128 4.60 -20.84 -10.68
C SER A 128 3.44 -21.39 -9.85
N CYS A 129 2.30 -21.64 -10.50
CA CYS A 129 1.11 -22.18 -9.85
C CYS A 129 0.39 -23.12 -10.81
N ILE A 130 -0.05 -24.28 -10.30
CA ILE A 130 -0.87 -25.23 -11.07
C ILE A 130 -2.35 -24.84 -11.12
N LYS A 131 -2.80 -23.94 -10.23
CA LYS A 131 -4.16 -23.43 -10.23
C LYS A 131 -4.29 -22.39 -11.35
N PRO A 132 -5.32 -22.49 -12.21
CA PRO A 132 -5.56 -21.47 -13.23
C PRO A 132 -6.04 -20.16 -12.60
N ASP A 133 -5.79 -19.06 -13.29
CA ASP A 133 -6.49 -17.79 -13.06
C ASP A 133 -7.94 -17.85 -13.58
N ASN A 134 -8.68 -16.74 -13.49
CA ASN A 134 -10.08 -16.67 -13.93
C ASN A 134 -10.24 -16.80 -15.47
N GLU A 135 -9.17 -16.73 -16.25
CA GLU A 135 -9.16 -17.01 -17.70
C GLU A 135 -8.63 -18.40 -18.06
N GLY A 136 -8.35 -19.25 -17.08
CA GLY A 136 -7.82 -20.60 -17.33
C GLY A 136 -6.32 -20.66 -17.60
N LYS A 137 -5.57 -19.56 -17.45
CA LYS A 137 -4.13 -19.49 -17.71
C LYS A 137 -3.34 -20.06 -16.53
N VAL A 138 -2.33 -20.87 -16.86
CA VAL A 138 -1.44 -21.54 -15.92
C VAL A 138 0.01 -21.25 -16.31
N PHE A 139 0.83 -20.86 -15.35
CA PHE A 139 2.27 -20.64 -15.55
C PHE A 139 3.08 -21.46 -14.57
N LEU A 140 4.13 -22.11 -15.08
CA LEU A 140 5.10 -22.87 -14.28
C LEU A 140 6.50 -22.33 -14.56
N PHE A 141 7.23 -22.01 -13.49
CA PHE A 141 8.63 -21.56 -13.54
C PHE A 141 8.90 -20.44 -14.57
N ARG A 142 8.09 -19.38 -14.54
CA ARG A 142 8.30 -18.17 -15.36
C ARG A 142 8.67 -16.97 -14.50
N ARG A 143 9.53 -16.09 -14.99
CA ARG A 143 9.75 -14.77 -14.36
C ARG A 143 8.52 -13.89 -14.55
N ILE A 144 8.22 -13.06 -13.56
CA ILE A 144 7.26 -11.97 -13.70
C ILE A 144 7.84 -10.90 -14.64
N ASP A 145 9.08 -10.46 -14.39
CA ASP A 145 9.86 -9.62 -15.30
C ASP A 145 11.25 -10.24 -15.50
N PRO A 146 11.61 -10.70 -16.71
CA PRO A 146 12.90 -11.34 -16.96
C PRO A 146 14.10 -10.40 -16.81
N ARG A 147 13.89 -9.08 -16.73
CA ARG A 147 14.95 -8.07 -16.62
C ARG A 147 15.16 -7.55 -15.19
N SER A 148 14.34 -7.98 -14.24
CA SER A 148 14.35 -7.47 -12.87
C SER A 148 14.95 -8.47 -11.87
N PRO A 149 15.40 -8.00 -10.68
CA PRO A 149 15.96 -8.85 -9.63
C PRO A 149 15.06 -10.02 -9.23
N PHE A 150 15.61 -11.08 -8.64
CA PHE A 150 14.77 -12.21 -8.20
C PHE A 150 13.89 -11.88 -6.99
N LEU A 151 14.38 -11.01 -6.10
CA LEU A 151 13.70 -10.65 -4.86
C LEU A 151 13.60 -9.12 -4.79
N LEU A 152 12.46 -8.62 -4.33
CA LEU A 152 12.29 -7.23 -3.93
C LEU A 152 11.76 -7.20 -2.49
N LEU A 153 12.26 -6.24 -1.70
CA LEU A 153 11.82 -6.06 -0.32
C LEU A 153 10.75 -4.99 -0.27
N SER A 154 9.67 -5.25 0.46
CA SER A 154 8.73 -4.19 0.80
C SER A 154 9.41 -3.19 1.74
N PRO A 155 9.34 -1.88 1.45
CA PRO A 155 9.82 -0.84 2.35
C PRO A 155 8.93 -0.61 3.58
N LEU A 156 7.69 -1.13 3.59
CA LEU A 156 6.79 -0.95 4.72
C LEU A 156 7.41 -1.43 6.05
N PRO A 157 7.04 -0.81 7.18
CA PRO A 157 7.52 -1.16 8.52
C PRO A 157 6.84 -2.43 9.05
N THR A 158 7.00 -3.55 8.33
CA THR A 158 6.28 -4.82 8.53
C THR A 158 6.30 -5.34 9.97
N LYS A 159 7.42 -5.22 10.68
CA LYS A 159 7.51 -5.63 12.09
C LYS A 159 6.68 -4.74 13.02
N ASN A 160 6.61 -3.44 12.76
CA ASN A 160 5.84 -2.52 13.57
C ASN A 160 4.35 -2.70 13.30
N ILE A 161 3.95 -2.87 12.03
CA ILE A 161 2.57 -3.23 11.65
C ILE A 161 2.13 -4.48 12.43
N VAL A 162 2.91 -5.56 12.36
CA VAL A 162 2.63 -6.82 13.08
C VAL A 162 2.56 -6.60 14.59
N ARG A 163 3.46 -5.80 15.16
CA ARG A 163 3.47 -5.50 16.59
C ARG A 163 2.20 -4.77 17.03
N GLU A 164 1.77 -3.76 16.29
CA GLU A 164 0.57 -2.98 16.64
C GLU A 164 -0.71 -3.78 16.44
N ILE A 165 -0.81 -4.61 15.39
CA ILE A 165 -1.97 -5.50 15.20
C ILE A 165 -2.08 -6.49 16.39
N ASN A 166 -0.98 -7.14 16.76
CA ASN A 166 -0.97 -8.08 17.88
C ASN A 166 -1.28 -7.42 19.24
N ARG A 167 -1.00 -6.12 19.42
CA ARG A 167 -1.36 -5.39 20.66
C ARG A 167 -2.87 -5.30 20.88
N LEU A 168 -3.67 -5.41 19.82
CA LEU A 168 -5.14 -5.49 19.90
C LEU A 168 -5.66 -6.93 19.94
N ASN A 169 -4.80 -7.91 20.21
CA ASN A 169 -5.12 -9.34 20.24
C ASN A 169 -5.62 -9.90 18.90
N ILE A 170 -5.28 -9.25 17.78
CA ILE A 170 -5.49 -9.80 16.44
C ILE A 170 -4.22 -10.53 16.03
N SER A 171 -4.33 -11.81 15.67
CA SER A 171 -3.16 -12.60 15.29
C SER A 171 -2.56 -12.10 13.98
N ALA A 172 -1.28 -11.72 14.02
CA ALA A 172 -0.52 -11.30 12.85
C ALA A 172 0.93 -11.77 12.93
N GLU A 173 1.54 -12.03 11.77
CA GLU A 173 2.96 -12.32 11.64
C GLU A 173 3.59 -11.65 10.41
N GLN A 174 4.91 -11.49 10.45
CA GLN A 174 5.65 -11.09 9.26
C GLN A 174 5.94 -12.32 8.41
N ALA A 175 5.46 -12.31 7.18
CA ALA A 175 5.70 -13.36 6.20
C ALA A 175 6.83 -12.97 5.22
N TYR A 176 7.46 -13.98 4.64
CA TYR A 176 8.59 -13.81 3.71
C TYR A 176 8.32 -14.48 2.35
N ASN A 177 7.07 -14.88 2.10
CA ASN A 177 6.69 -15.60 0.91
C ASN A 177 5.20 -15.41 0.65
N ALA A 178 4.87 -14.49 -0.26
CA ALA A 178 3.52 -14.23 -0.74
C ALA A 178 2.97 -15.32 -1.68
N GLY A 179 3.63 -16.48 -1.74
CA GLY A 179 3.35 -17.56 -2.67
C GLY A 179 3.91 -17.29 -4.07
N SER A 180 3.38 -18.02 -5.05
CA SER A 180 3.82 -17.93 -6.46
C SER A 180 2.63 -17.86 -7.44
N PHE A 181 1.48 -17.42 -6.91
CA PHE A 181 0.26 -17.13 -7.67
C PHE A 181 0.08 -15.61 -7.83
N ILE A 182 -1.13 -15.16 -8.17
CA ILE A 182 -1.44 -13.75 -8.49
C ILE A 182 -1.15 -12.78 -7.33
N CYS A 183 -1.33 -13.19 -6.07
CA CYS A 183 -0.94 -12.36 -4.92
C CYS A 183 0.52 -11.92 -5.00
N ASN A 184 1.44 -12.87 -5.24
CA ASN A 184 2.85 -12.56 -5.43
C ASN A 184 3.12 -11.81 -6.74
N GLU A 185 2.36 -12.07 -7.80
CA GLU A 185 2.49 -11.31 -9.05
C GLU A 185 2.24 -9.82 -8.83
N VAL A 186 1.14 -9.48 -8.16
CA VAL A 186 0.82 -8.08 -7.81
C VAL A 186 1.84 -7.53 -6.84
N PHE A 187 2.19 -8.25 -5.78
CA PHE A 187 3.17 -7.77 -4.81
C PHE A 187 4.51 -7.42 -5.46
N TYR A 188 5.10 -8.37 -6.19
CA TYR A 188 6.36 -8.16 -6.89
C TYR A 188 6.22 -7.13 -8.02
N GLY A 189 5.12 -7.21 -8.79
CA GLY A 189 4.86 -6.34 -9.94
C GLY A 189 4.75 -4.88 -9.56
N VAL A 190 4.05 -4.56 -8.48
CA VAL A 190 3.91 -3.20 -7.94
C VAL A 190 5.26 -2.68 -7.42
N LEU A 191 5.99 -3.47 -6.61
CA LEU A 191 7.34 -3.09 -6.16
C LEU A 191 8.28 -2.81 -7.34
N ASN A 192 8.25 -3.67 -8.35
CA ASN A 192 9.07 -3.52 -9.55
C ASN A 192 8.66 -2.30 -10.38
N PHE A 193 7.35 -2.01 -10.47
CA PHE A 193 6.86 -0.83 -11.18
C PHE A 193 7.34 0.47 -10.52
N ILE A 194 7.25 0.55 -9.19
CA ILE A 194 7.71 1.71 -8.40
C ILE A 194 9.22 1.91 -8.58
N ASP A 195 10.02 0.85 -8.39
CA ASP A 195 11.48 0.89 -8.53
C ASP A 195 11.93 1.31 -9.94
N ARG A 196 11.32 0.72 -10.98
CA ARG A 196 11.69 0.98 -12.37
C ARG A 196 11.32 2.39 -12.86
N ASN A 197 10.36 3.04 -12.22
CA ASN A 197 9.91 4.38 -12.57
C ASN A 197 10.43 5.45 -11.58
N ASP A 198 11.27 5.08 -10.61
CA ASP A 198 11.82 5.99 -9.59
C ASP A 198 10.72 6.76 -8.84
N LEU A 199 9.62 6.08 -8.52
CA LEU A 199 8.48 6.67 -7.82
C LEU A 199 8.74 6.71 -6.32
N SER A 200 8.47 7.86 -5.70
CA SER A 200 8.53 8.03 -4.23
C SER A 200 7.25 7.50 -3.57
N ILE A 201 7.00 6.19 -3.70
CA ILE A 201 5.82 5.50 -3.19
C ILE A 201 6.28 4.29 -2.39
N GLU A 202 5.78 4.15 -1.17
CA GLU A 202 6.07 2.96 -0.37
C GLU A 202 4.98 1.90 -0.57
N ALA A 203 5.39 0.65 -0.84
CA ALA A 203 4.43 -0.41 -1.17
C ALA A 203 4.64 -1.71 -0.41
N GLY A 204 3.55 -2.42 -0.15
CA GLY A 204 3.59 -3.74 0.49
C GLY A 204 2.38 -4.60 0.16
N PHE A 205 2.40 -5.80 0.74
CA PHE A 205 1.33 -6.77 0.57
C PHE A 205 0.93 -7.39 1.90
N ILE A 206 -0.37 -7.58 2.11
CA ILE A 206 -0.92 -8.21 3.31
C ILE A 206 -1.83 -9.36 2.89
N HIS A 207 -1.48 -10.59 3.26
CA HIS A 207 -2.44 -11.68 3.17
C HIS A 207 -3.38 -11.66 4.38
N VAL A 208 -4.66 -11.85 4.10
CA VAL A 208 -5.72 -11.99 5.10
C VAL A 208 -6.29 -13.40 5.07
N PRO A 209 -6.76 -13.94 6.21
CA PRO A 209 -7.49 -15.21 6.23
C PRO A 209 -8.75 -15.20 5.35
N LEU A 210 -9.28 -16.39 5.12
CA LEU A 210 -10.65 -16.52 4.62
C LEU A 210 -11.65 -16.03 5.68
N LEU A 211 -12.88 -15.74 5.26
CA LEU A 211 -13.96 -15.45 6.21
C LEU A 211 -14.26 -16.68 7.08
N THR A 212 -14.65 -16.46 8.34
CA THR A 212 -15.12 -17.54 9.25
C THR A 212 -16.23 -18.39 8.62
N SER A 213 -17.08 -17.80 7.77
CA SER A 213 -18.13 -18.51 7.03
C SER A 213 -17.61 -19.44 5.93
N GLN A 214 -16.39 -19.22 5.46
CA GLN A 214 -15.72 -20.00 4.41
C GLN A 214 -14.74 -21.02 4.99
N ASP A 215 -14.16 -20.72 6.15
CA ASP A 215 -13.27 -21.61 6.92
C ASP A 215 -13.56 -21.44 8.42
N PRO A 216 -14.44 -22.25 9.02
CA PRO A 216 -14.79 -22.12 10.44
C PRO A 216 -13.66 -22.44 11.42
N GLU A 217 -12.60 -23.13 10.97
CA GLU A 217 -11.49 -23.52 11.83
C GLU A 217 -10.36 -22.48 11.83
N ASN A 218 -10.09 -21.87 10.68
CA ASN A 218 -8.94 -20.96 10.50
C ASN A 218 -9.32 -19.56 10.03
N GLY A 219 -10.57 -19.33 9.66
CA GLY A 219 -11.04 -18.05 9.16
C GLY A 219 -11.05 -16.95 10.22
N MET A 220 -11.22 -15.72 9.74
CA MET A 220 -11.29 -14.53 10.56
C MET A 220 -12.53 -13.71 10.18
N ASP A 221 -13.15 -13.09 11.17
CA ASP A 221 -14.30 -12.21 10.94
C ASP A 221 -13.86 -10.97 10.15
N LEU A 222 -14.73 -10.50 9.25
CA LEU A 222 -14.43 -9.38 8.36
C LEU A 222 -14.04 -8.12 9.14
N GLU A 223 -14.79 -7.77 10.18
CA GLU A 223 -14.51 -6.60 11.03
C GLU A 223 -13.11 -6.69 11.67
N THR A 224 -12.70 -7.87 12.14
CA THR A 224 -11.36 -8.09 12.69
C THR A 224 -10.27 -7.86 11.65
N MET A 225 -10.49 -8.27 10.40
CA MET A 225 -9.55 -8.01 9.30
C MET A 225 -9.51 -6.52 8.94
N ILE A 226 -10.67 -5.84 8.91
CA ILE A 226 -10.77 -4.40 8.69
C ILE A 226 -10.00 -3.63 9.76
N ASP A 227 -10.19 -3.97 11.03
CA ASP A 227 -9.45 -3.36 12.15
C ASP A 227 -7.93 -3.55 12.00
N ALA A 228 -7.49 -4.75 11.61
CA ALA A 228 -6.08 -5.02 11.33
C ALA A 228 -5.53 -4.15 10.20
N LEU A 229 -6.28 -3.94 9.12
CA LEU A 229 -5.86 -3.06 8.03
C LEU A 229 -5.87 -1.59 8.42
N LYS A 230 -6.82 -1.13 9.24
CA LYS A 230 -6.80 0.25 9.76
C LYS A 230 -5.52 0.52 10.55
N ILE A 231 -5.09 -0.44 11.37
CA ILE A 231 -3.82 -0.36 12.11
C ILE A 231 -2.63 -0.36 11.15
N ALA A 232 -2.61 -1.24 10.15
CA ALA A 232 -1.53 -1.30 9.17
C ALA A 232 -1.37 0.03 8.41
N ILE A 233 -2.49 0.61 7.97
CA ILE A 233 -2.52 1.93 7.31
C ILE A 233 -2.01 3.01 8.26
N SER A 234 -2.52 3.06 9.49
CA SER A 234 -2.10 4.02 10.53
C SER A 234 -0.59 3.99 10.76
N VAL A 235 -0.01 2.79 10.95
CA VAL A 235 1.44 2.63 11.14
C VAL A 235 2.23 3.12 9.92
N CYS A 236 1.75 2.82 8.70
CA CYS A 236 2.43 3.29 7.49
C CYS A 236 2.35 4.80 7.36
N VAL A 237 1.20 5.42 7.66
CA VAL A 237 1.01 6.87 7.60
C VAL A 237 1.91 7.60 8.60
N ASP A 238 2.13 7.02 9.78
CA ASP A 238 2.93 7.65 10.84
C ASP A 238 4.45 7.51 10.64
N GLU A 239 4.92 6.44 9.98
CA GLU A 239 6.36 6.11 9.89
C GLU A 239 7.03 6.48 8.55
N ILE A 240 6.23 6.80 7.51
CA ILE A 240 6.70 7.09 6.14
C ILE A 240 6.58 8.58 5.85
#